data_AF-A0AAR2LKW1-F1
#
_entry.id   AF-A0AAR2LKW1-F1
#
_cell.length_a   1.000
_cell.length_b   1.000
_cell.length_c   1.000
_cell.angle_alpha   90.00
_cell.angle_beta   90.00
_cell.angle_gamma   90.00
#
_symmetry.space_group_name_H-M   'P 1'
#
loop_
_entity.id
_entity.type
_entity.pdbx_description
1 polymer ?
#
loop_
_entity_poly.entity_id
_entity_poly.type
_entity_poly.pdbx_seq_one_letter_code
_entity_poly.pdbx_strand_id
1 'polypeptide(L)'
;MAECAGYFVLFLLIVLRMYQFRTRLFLNLMTSSLCFETATLRPYLNAVRATLQAALCLENFSSQVVERHNKPEVEVRSSKELLLQPVVISRNDKEKVLIEGSINSVRVSIAVKQADEIEKILCHKFMRFMMMRAENFFILRRKAVEGYDISFLITNFHTEQMYKHKLVDFVIHFMEEIDKEISEMKLSVNARARIVAEEFLKNVSVAFLSLSLSLSLSLSLFSLSLSLSLSRSLSLSLALSRSLSLSLSLSSLSLSLSLSSLSLSLSHTHILKNSCVRLRLVMKLNPAGVYF
;
A
#
# COMPACT_ATOMS: atom_id res chain seq x y z
N MET A 1 10.39 20.77 -28.02
CA MET A 1 9.88 20.35 -26.69
C MET A 1 8.36 20.06 -26.65
N ALA A 2 7.64 20.10 -27.78
CA ALA A 2 6.18 19.83 -27.80
C ALA A 2 5.82 18.35 -28.07
N GLU A 3 6.74 17.52 -28.56
CA GLU A 3 6.43 16.14 -28.96
C GLU A 3 6.43 15.14 -27.78
N CYS A 4 7.24 15.34 -26.74
CA CYS A 4 7.29 14.42 -25.59
C CYS A 4 6.00 14.41 -24.74
N ALA A 5 5.24 15.51 -24.72
CA ALA A 5 3.99 15.58 -23.96
C ALA A 5 2.87 14.74 -24.62
N GLY A 6 2.89 14.62 -25.95
CA GLY A 6 1.89 13.86 -26.71
C GLY A 6 1.97 12.35 -26.45
N TYR A 7 3.18 11.79 -26.38
CA TYR A 7 3.38 10.36 -26.13
C TYR A 7 2.97 9.93 -24.71
N PHE A 8 3.14 10.82 -23.72
CA PHE A 8 2.75 10.52 -22.33
C PHE A 8 1.22 10.50 -22.15
N VAL A 9 0.51 11.43 -22.79
CA VAL A 9 -0.97 11.47 -22.77
C VAL A 9 -1.57 10.30 -23.54
N LEU A 10 -0.96 9.92 -24.66
CA LEU A 10 -1.38 8.76 -25.46
C LEU A 10 -1.16 7.44 -24.71
N PHE A 11 -0.02 7.29 -24.03
CA PHE A 11 0.26 6.11 -23.20
C PHE A 11 -0.72 6.01 -22.01
N LEU A 12 -1.00 7.12 -21.33
CA LEU A 12 -1.97 7.14 -20.22
C LEU A 12 -3.39 6.81 -20.69
N LEU A 13 -3.80 7.32 -21.87
CA LEU A 13 -5.10 7.00 -22.48
C LEU A 13 -5.20 5.53 -22.89
N ILE A 14 -4.13 4.92 -23.42
CA ILE A 14 -4.13 3.49 -23.78
C ILE A 14 -4.25 2.62 -22.53
N VAL A 15 -3.52 2.95 -21.46
CA VAL A 15 -3.58 2.22 -20.18
C VAL A 15 -4.96 2.37 -19.51
N LEU A 16 -5.53 3.58 -19.49
CA LEU A 16 -6.88 3.82 -18.97
C LEU A 16 -7.95 3.12 -19.81
N ARG A 17 -7.83 3.12 -21.15
CA ARG A 17 -8.78 2.45 -22.06
C ARG A 17 -8.67 0.93 -21.96
N MET A 18 -7.49 0.36 -21.73
CA MET A 18 -7.32 -1.07 -21.40
C MET A 18 -7.95 -1.45 -20.06
N TYR A 19 -7.82 -0.60 -19.03
CA TYR A 19 -8.45 -0.81 -17.72
C TYR A 19 -9.98 -0.75 -17.80
N GLN A 20 -10.53 0.17 -18.60
CA GLN A 20 -11.98 0.32 -18.79
C GLN A 20 -12.58 -0.80 -19.67
N PHE A 21 -11.83 -1.31 -20.65
CA PHE A 21 -12.29 -2.41 -21.51
C PHE A 21 -12.31 -3.75 -20.75
N ARG A 22 -11.32 -3.99 -19.88
CA ARG A 22 -11.25 -5.19 -19.05
C ARG A 22 -12.35 -5.24 -17.98
N THR A 23 -12.80 -4.10 -17.47
CA THR A 23 -13.91 -4.05 -16.49
C THR A 23 -15.28 -4.28 -17.12
N ARG A 24 -15.53 -3.85 -18.37
CA ARG A 24 -16.82 -4.10 -19.06
C ARG A 24 -16.97 -5.52 -19.60
N LEU A 25 -15.91 -6.12 -20.14
CA LEU A 25 -15.97 -7.49 -20.67
C LEU A 25 -16.11 -8.54 -19.55
N PHE A 26 -15.47 -8.29 -18.40
CA PHE A 26 -15.55 -9.18 -17.23
C PHE A 26 -16.91 -9.15 -16.55
N LEU A 27 -17.58 -7.98 -16.53
CA LEU A 27 -18.92 -7.84 -15.95
C LEU A 27 -19.98 -8.59 -16.76
N ASN A 28 -19.89 -8.57 -18.09
CA ASN A 28 -20.86 -9.26 -18.97
C ASN A 28 -20.63 -10.78 -19.06
N LEU A 29 -19.41 -11.27 -18.84
CA LEU A 29 -19.15 -12.71 -18.79
C LEU A 29 -19.62 -13.31 -17.44
N MET A 30 -19.43 -12.57 -16.33
CA MET A 30 -19.86 -12.99 -14.99
C MET A 30 -21.39 -13.06 -14.85
N THR A 31 -22.15 -12.14 -15.48
CA THR A 31 -23.62 -12.15 -15.39
C THR A 31 -24.26 -13.35 -16.09
N SER A 32 -23.63 -13.92 -17.10
CA SER A 32 -24.13 -15.12 -17.80
C SER A 32 -23.94 -16.41 -16.98
N SER A 33 -22.81 -16.57 -16.30
CA SER A 33 -22.50 -17.72 -15.45
C SER A 33 -23.28 -17.72 -14.12
N LEU A 34 -23.52 -16.54 -13.54
CA LEU A 34 -24.28 -16.37 -12.30
C LEU A 34 -25.75 -16.81 -12.44
N CYS A 35 -26.36 -16.63 -13.62
CA CYS A 35 -27.77 -16.94 -13.84
C CYS A 35 -28.05 -18.46 -13.83
N PHE A 36 -27.13 -19.28 -14.37
CA PHE A 36 -27.29 -20.74 -14.41
C PHE A 36 -27.07 -21.39 -13.04
N GLU A 37 -26.19 -20.82 -12.22
CA GLU A 37 -25.84 -21.36 -10.91
C GLU A 37 -26.99 -21.18 -9.91
N THR A 38 -27.69 -20.05 -9.91
CA THR A 38 -28.82 -19.79 -8.99
C THR A 38 -30.01 -20.74 -9.14
N ALA A 39 -30.20 -21.35 -10.32
CA ALA A 39 -31.29 -22.28 -10.59
C ALA A 39 -31.18 -23.59 -9.78
N THR A 40 -29.96 -24.03 -9.45
CA THR A 40 -29.72 -25.30 -8.72
C THR A 40 -29.59 -25.11 -7.21
N LEU A 41 -29.46 -23.87 -6.71
CA LEU A 41 -29.30 -23.60 -5.28
C LEU A 41 -30.57 -23.91 -4.48
N ARG A 42 -31.73 -23.43 -4.95
CA ARG A 42 -33.03 -23.67 -4.28
C ARG A 42 -33.37 -25.17 -4.12
N PRO A 43 -33.30 -26.02 -5.16
CA PRO A 43 -33.60 -27.44 -4.99
C PRO A 43 -32.60 -28.13 -4.06
N TYR A 44 -31.32 -27.74 -4.09
CA TYR A 44 -30.31 -28.24 -3.17
C TYR A 44 -30.64 -27.90 -1.70
N LEU A 45 -30.93 -26.64 -1.39
CA LEU A 45 -31.30 -26.21 -0.03
C LEU A 45 -32.61 -26.87 0.43
N ASN A 46 -33.58 -27.06 -0.46
CA ASN A 46 -34.82 -27.77 -0.15
C ASN A 46 -34.57 -29.26 0.18
N ALA A 47 -33.68 -29.93 -0.55
CA ALA A 47 -33.29 -31.31 -0.26
C ALA A 47 -32.58 -31.42 1.09
N VAL A 48 -31.65 -30.49 1.39
CA VAL A 48 -30.98 -30.42 2.70
C VAL A 48 -31.99 -30.17 3.81
N ARG A 49 -32.91 -29.22 3.63
CA ARG A 49 -33.99 -28.91 4.59
C ARG A 49 -34.86 -30.13 4.89
N ALA A 50 -35.34 -30.83 3.87
CA ALA A 50 -36.17 -32.02 4.05
C ALA A 50 -35.43 -33.13 4.78
N THR A 51 -34.15 -33.33 4.45
CA THR A 51 -33.30 -34.35 5.08
C THR A 51 -33.00 -34.00 6.54
N LEU A 52 -32.70 -32.74 6.85
CA LEU A 52 -32.50 -32.29 8.23
C LEU A 52 -33.78 -32.41 9.05
N GLN A 53 -34.94 -32.10 8.47
CA GLN A 53 -36.22 -32.23 9.16
C GLN A 53 -36.56 -33.69 9.49
N ALA A 54 -36.15 -34.64 8.64
CA ALA A 54 -36.26 -36.08 8.92
C ALA A 54 -35.21 -36.55 9.95
N ALA A 55 -33.99 -36.04 9.88
CA ALA A 55 -32.88 -36.45 10.75
C ALA A 55 -32.99 -35.90 12.18
N LEU A 56 -33.59 -34.72 12.39
CA LEU A 56 -33.74 -34.07 13.70
C LEU A 56 -34.90 -34.62 14.55
N CYS A 57 -35.28 -35.87 14.34
CA CYS A 57 -36.18 -36.63 15.21
C CYS A 57 -35.36 -37.29 16.32
N LEU A 58 -34.82 -36.46 17.21
CA LEU A 58 -33.93 -36.89 18.29
C LEU A 58 -34.70 -37.21 19.57
N GLU A 59 -34.25 -38.25 20.27
CA GLU A 59 -34.78 -38.67 21.56
C GLU A 59 -33.65 -38.76 22.60
N ASN A 60 -33.99 -38.56 23.87
CA ASN A 60 -33.03 -38.71 24.95
C ASN A 60 -32.69 -40.20 25.14
N PHE A 61 -31.42 -40.56 24.92
CA PHE A 61 -30.94 -41.93 24.99
C PHE A 61 -29.73 -42.05 25.92
N SER A 62 -29.79 -42.92 26.93
CA SER A 62 -28.69 -43.17 27.86
C SER A 62 -27.66 -44.13 27.25
N SER A 63 -26.38 -43.94 27.56
CA SER A 63 -25.31 -44.79 27.00
C SER A 63 -25.45 -46.24 27.46
N GLN A 64 -25.35 -47.18 26.53
CA GLN A 64 -25.38 -48.62 26.83
C GLN A 64 -24.03 -49.15 27.33
N VAL A 65 -22.93 -48.48 27.00
CA VAL A 65 -21.56 -48.94 27.32
C VAL A 65 -21.11 -48.47 28.70
N VAL A 66 -21.50 -47.24 29.08
CA VAL A 66 -21.05 -46.64 30.33
C VAL A 66 -22.27 -46.22 31.15
N GLU A 67 -22.39 -46.79 32.35
CA GLU A 67 -23.49 -46.49 33.26
C GLU A 67 -23.57 -45.00 33.60
N ARG A 68 -24.80 -44.45 33.63
CA ARG A 68 -25.10 -43.06 34.02
C ARG A 68 -24.45 -41.98 33.14
N HIS A 69 -23.94 -42.33 31.96
CA HIS A 69 -23.46 -41.35 31.00
C HIS A 69 -24.49 -41.15 29.87
N ASN A 70 -24.63 -39.90 29.43
CA ASN A 70 -25.32 -39.54 28.20
C ASN A 70 -24.32 -38.80 27.30
N LYS A 71 -23.94 -39.45 26.20
CA LYS A 71 -22.98 -38.94 25.23
C LYS A 71 -23.61 -38.97 23.83
N PRO A 72 -23.28 -38.03 22.95
CA PRO A 72 -23.78 -38.06 21.58
C PRO A 72 -23.25 -39.30 20.85
N GLU A 73 -24.14 -40.21 20.47
CA GLU A 73 -23.79 -41.50 19.88
C GLU A 73 -23.08 -41.35 18.52
N VAL A 74 -23.40 -40.29 17.76
CA VAL A 74 -22.74 -39.98 16.48
C VAL A 74 -21.24 -39.68 16.59
N GLU A 75 -20.78 -39.22 17.76
CA GLU A 75 -19.35 -38.98 18.05
C GLU A 75 -18.66 -40.22 18.62
N VAL A 76 -19.32 -40.94 19.53
CA VAL A 76 -18.73 -42.10 20.22
C VAL A 76 -18.67 -43.33 19.31
N ARG A 77 -19.71 -43.54 18.49
CA ARG A 77 -19.84 -44.67 17.55
C ARG A 77 -19.58 -46.04 18.19
N SER A 78 -19.96 -46.20 19.46
CA SER A 78 -19.84 -47.47 20.20
C SER A 78 -20.77 -48.56 19.69
N SER A 79 -22.02 -48.18 19.44
CA SER A 79 -23.13 -49.05 19.06
C SER A 79 -23.55 -48.71 17.63
N LYS A 80 -23.43 -49.69 16.73
CA LYS A 80 -23.75 -49.49 15.30
C LYS A 80 -25.25 -49.44 15.06
N GLU A 81 -26.03 -50.07 15.93
CA GLU A 81 -27.49 -50.12 15.90
C GLU A 81 -28.15 -48.76 16.18
N LEU A 82 -27.44 -47.84 16.84
CA LEU A 82 -27.93 -46.49 17.13
C LEU A 82 -27.58 -45.48 16.03
N LEU A 83 -26.73 -45.86 15.07
CA LEU A 83 -26.28 -45.02 13.98
C LEU A 83 -27.19 -45.22 12.77
N LEU A 84 -27.65 -44.11 12.21
CA LEU A 84 -28.37 -44.12 10.94
C LEU A 84 -27.38 -44.11 9.77
N GLN A 85 -27.86 -44.49 8.59
CA GLN A 85 -27.06 -44.43 7.38
C GLN A 85 -26.66 -42.97 7.08
N PRO A 86 -25.37 -42.66 6.92
CA PRO A 86 -24.94 -41.32 6.55
C PRO A 86 -25.44 -40.95 5.14
N VAL A 87 -26.01 -39.76 5.00
CA VAL A 87 -26.54 -39.24 3.74
C VAL A 87 -25.66 -38.07 3.29
N VAL A 88 -25.24 -38.10 2.03
CA VAL A 88 -24.51 -37.00 1.40
C VAL A 88 -25.39 -36.36 0.33
N ILE A 89 -25.57 -35.05 0.41
CA ILE A 89 -26.29 -34.25 -0.57
C ILE A 89 -25.26 -33.35 -1.23
N SER A 90 -25.05 -33.53 -2.53
CA SER A 90 -24.11 -32.73 -3.31
C SER A 90 -24.84 -31.90 -4.34
N ARG A 91 -24.45 -30.63 -4.47
CA ARG A 91 -24.86 -29.78 -5.60
C ARG A 91 -23.87 -29.88 -6.73
N ASN A 92 -22.58 -29.81 -6.39
CA ASN A 92 -21.42 -29.92 -7.27
C ASN A 92 -20.37 -30.81 -6.59
N ASP A 93 -19.30 -31.19 -7.30
CA ASP A 93 -18.22 -32.00 -6.72
C ASP A 93 -17.55 -31.33 -5.50
N LYS A 94 -17.55 -29.99 -5.48
CA LYS A 94 -17.00 -29.15 -4.41
C LYS A 94 -18.00 -28.83 -3.30
N GLU A 95 -19.29 -28.69 -3.63
CA GLU A 95 -20.34 -28.28 -2.69
C GLU A 95 -21.16 -29.49 -2.26
N LYS A 96 -20.97 -29.91 -1.01
CA LYS A 96 -21.66 -31.07 -0.45
C LYS A 96 -21.90 -30.93 1.05
N VAL A 97 -22.99 -31.51 1.51
CA VAL A 97 -23.35 -31.63 2.93
C VAL A 97 -23.44 -33.10 3.29
N LEU A 98 -22.76 -33.48 4.36
CA LEU A 98 -22.84 -34.81 4.98
C LEU A 98 -23.70 -34.70 6.23
N ILE A 99 -24.74 -35.52 6.31
CA ILE A 99 -25.64 -35.63 7.45
C ILE A 99 -25.49 -37.03 8.02
N GLU A 100 -25.04 -37.10 9.26
CA GLU A 100 -24.91 -38.34 10.02
C GLU A 100 -25.90 -38.28 11.17
N GLY A 101 -26.92 -39.13 11.11
CA GLY A 101 -27.94 -39.22 12.15
C GLY A 101 -27.63 -40.32 13.16
N SER A 102 -28.08 -40.13 14.38
CA SER A 102 -28.19 -41.16 15.42
C SER A 102 -29.47 -40.91 16.22
N ILE A 103 -29.77 -41.79 17.17
CA ILE A 103 -30.96 -41.66 18.02
C ILE A 103 -31.00 -40.36 18.86
N ASN A 104 -29.86 -39.92 19.40
CA ASN A 104 -29.79 -38.78 20.33
C ASN A 104 -29.07 -37.56 19.77
N SER A 105 -28.41 -37.68 18.63
CA SER A 105 -27.62 -36.61 18.04
C SER A 105 -27.51 -36.69 16.52
N VAL A 106 -27.42 -35.53 15.87
CA VAL A 106 -27.14 -35.39 14.44
C VAL A 106 -25.87 -34.58 14.26
N ARG A 107 -24.98 -35.07 13.40
CA ARG A 107 -23.82 -34.32 12.93
C ARG A 107 -24.05 -33.86 11.50
N VAL A 108 -23.89 -32.56 11.26
CA VAL A 108 -24.05 -31.94 9.94
C VAL A 108 -22.73 -31.32 9.55
N SER A 109 -22.10 -31.80 8.49
CA SER A 109 -20.82 -31.28 7.98
C SER A 109 -21.03 -30.66 6.61
N ILE A 110 -20.51 -29.45 6.42
CA ILE A 110 -20.75 -28.63 5.24
C ILE A 110 -19.41 -28.36 4.55
N ALA A 111 -19.35 -28.64 3.25
CA ALA A 111 -18.27 -28.23 2.37
C ALA A 111 -18.74 -27.03 1.55
N VAL A 112 -18.04 -25.91 1.70
CA VAL A 112 -18.37 -24.63 1.09
C VAL A 112 -17.70 -24.53 -0.28
N LYS A 113 -18.35 -23.86 -1.24
CA LYS A 113 -17.78 -23.61 -2.55
C LYS A 113 -16.49 -22.79 -2.42
N GLN A 114 -15.41 -23.26 -3.05
CA GLN A 114 -14.16 -22.52 -3.15
C GLN A 114 -13.77 -22.42 -4.63
N ALA A 115 -13.92 -21.22 -5.21
CA ALA A 115 -13.54 -20.96 -6.60
C ALA A 115 -12.06 -20.56 -6.71
N ASP A 116 -11.61 -19.65 -5.83
CA ASP A 116 -10.27 -19.05 -5.86
C ASP A 116 -9.43 -19.38 -4.61
N GLU A 117 -8.10 -19.22 -4.71
CA GLU A 117 -7.19 -19.36 -3.57
C GLU A 117 -7.48 -18.34 -2.44
N ILE A 118 -7.87 -17.13 -2.81
CA ILE A 118 -8.26 -16.08 -1.84
C ILE A 118 -9.49 -16.53 -1.07
N GLU A 119 -10.51 -17.08 -1.75
CA GLU A 119 -11.72 -17.58 -1.12
C GLU A 119 -11.43 -18.77 -0.19
N LYS A 120 -10.51 -19.66 -0.58
CA LYS A 120 -10.05 -20.75 0.28
C LYS A 120 -9.44 -20.23 1.59
N ILE A 121 -8.60 -19.20 1.51
CA ILE A 121 -7.98 -18.59 2.71
C ILE A 121 -9.02 -17.86 3.55
N LEU A 122 -9.94 -17.11 2.93
CA LEU A 122 -11.01 -16.40 3.61
C LEU A 122 -11.96 -17.36 4.32
N CYS A 123 -12.42 -18.40 3.62
CA CYS A 123 -13.26 -19.46 4.15
C CYS A 123 -12.59 -20.13 5.36
N HIS A 124 -11.35 -20.59 5.22
CA HIS A 124 -10.61 -21.23 6.32
C HIS A 124 -10.47 -20.31 7.55
N LYS A 125 -10.18 -19.02 7.36
CA LYS A 125 -10.09 -18.04 8.46
C LYS A 125 -11.45 -17.77 9.11
N PHE A 126 -12.51 -17.65 8.31
CA PHE A 126 -13.86 -17.41 8.78
C PHE A 126 -14.40 -18.60 9.59
N MET A 127 -14.27 -19.83 9.06
CA MET A 127 -14.68 -21.04 9.79
C MET A 127 -13.88 -21.22 11.08
N ARG A 128 -12.57 -20.95 11.06
CA ARG A 128 -11.74 -20.97 12.27
C ARG A 128 -12.20 -19.94 13.30
N PHE A 129 -12.58 -18.74 12.86
CA PHE A 129 -13.11 -17.70 13.74
C PHE A 129 -14.40 -18.14 14.44
N MET A 130 -15.30 -18.79 13.71
CA MET A 130 -16.54 -19.33 14.27
C MET A 130 -16.28 -20.49 15.24
N MET A 131 -15.40 -21.44 14.88
CA MET A 131 -15.07 -22.58 15.73
C MET A 131 -14.43 -22.16 17.07
N MET A 132 -13.62 -21.08 17.09
CA MET A 132 -13.05 -20.54 18.33
C MET A 132 -14.10 -20.00 19.30
N ARG A 133 -15.31 -19.67 18.83
CA ARG A 133 -16.43 -19.13 19.62
C ARG A 133 -17.57 -20.14 19.79
N ALA A 134 -17.30 -21.43 19.56
CA ALA A 134 -18.28 -22.51 19.69
C ALA A 134 -18.90 -22.64 21.10
N GLU A 135 -18.31 -22.03 22.14
CA GLU A 135 -18.93 -22.01 23.48
C GLU A 135 -20.18 -21.13 23.53
N ASN A 136 -20.16 -19.97 22.85
CA ASN A 136 -21.33 -19.12 22.70
C ASN A 136 -22.30 -19.68 21.65
N PHE A 137 -21.74 -20.40 20.68
CA PHE A 137 -22.48 -21.01 19.58
C PHE A 137 -22.59 -22.52 19.79
N PHE A 138 -23.45 -22.92 20.74
CA PHE A 138 -23.50 -24.25 21.35
C PHE A 138 -23.75 -25.43 20.38
N ILE A 139 -24.28 -25.19 19.18
CA ILE A 139 -24.45 -26.23 18.15
C ILE A 139 -23.22 -26.43 17.25
N LEU A 140 -22.19 -25.57 17.35
CA LEU A 140 -20.97 -25.70 16.55
C LEU A 140 -19.97 -26.64 17.19
N ARG A 141 -19.29 -27.40 16.33
CA ARG A 141 -18.21 -28.30 16.73
C ARG A 141 -16.89 -27.52 16.73
N ARG A 142 -16.04 -27.74 17.74
CA ARG A 142 -14.72 -27.07 17.87
C ARG A 142 -13.74 -27.41 16.74
N LYS A 143 -13.95 -28.56 16.08
CA LYS A 143 -13.17 -29.05 14.95
C LYS A 143 -14.13 -29.62 13.90
N ALA A 144 -13.91 -29.28 12.64
CA ALA A 144 -14.65 -29.86 11.53
C ALA A 144 -14.27 -31.33 11.29
N VAL A 145 -15.15 -32.06 10.60
CA VAL A 145 -14.85 -33.40 10.07
C VAL A 145 -13.85 -33.29 8.90
N GLU A 146 -13.00 -34.30 8.74
CA GLU A 146 -12.01 -34.32 7.65
C GLU A 146 -12.69 -34.24 6.28
N GLY A 147 -12.18 -33.36 5.41
CA GLY A 147 -12.77 -33.12 4.08
C GLY A 147 -13.96 -32.15 4.06
N TYR A 148 -14.32 -31.55 5.20
CA TYR A 148 -15.36 -30.53 5.32
C TYR A 148 -14.82 -29.28 6.02
N ASP A 149 -15.42 -28.11 5.74
CA ASP A 149 -14.92 -26.83 6.26
C ASP A 149 -15.47 -26.53 7.66
N ILE A 150 -16.73 -26.93 7.93
CA ILE A 150 -17.40 -26.70 9.21
C ILE A 150 -18.35 -27.85 9.53
N SER A 151 -18.51 -28.12 10.84
CA SER A 151 -19.41 -29.16 11.33
C SER A 151 -20.25 -28.65 12.50
N PHE A 152 -21.51 -29.02 12.49
CA PHE A 152 -22.48 -28.82 13.56
C PHE A 152 -22.74 -30.14 14.27
N LEU A 153 -22.96 -30.06 15.58
CA LEU A 153 -23.40 -31.16 16.42
C LEU A 153 -24.68 -30.74 17.13
N ILE A 154 -25.79 -31.36 16.75
CA ILE A 154 -27.10 -31.11 17.35
C ILE A 154 -27.46 -32.32 18.21
N THR A 155 -27.77 -32.10 19.47
CA THR A 155 -28.16 -33.15 20.44
C THR A 155 -29.63 -33.00 20.82
N ASN A 156 -30.18 -34.01 21.50
CA ASN A 156 -31.54 -33.97 22.05
C ASN A 156 -31.74 -32.76 23.00
N PHE A 157 -30.70 -32.37 23.76
CA PHE A 157 -30.77 -31.19 24.63
C PHE A 157 -31.05 -29.89 23.85
N HIS A 158 -30.52 -29.76 22.63
CA HIS A 158 -30.77 -28.58 21.80
C HIS A 158 -32.20 -28.55 21.27
N THR A 159 -32.77 -29.72 20.93
CA THR A 159 -34.16 -29.84 20.48
C THR A 159 -35.18 -29.70 21.61
N GLU A 160 -34.79 -29.95 22.86
CA GLU A 160 -35.60 -29.68 24.06
C GLU A 160 -35.64 -28.18 24.38
N GLN A 161 -34.53 -27.46 24.20
CA GLN A 161 -34.43 -26.02 24.49
C GLN A 161 -34.98 -25.14 23.36
N MET A 162 -34.88 -25.57 22.10
CA MET A 162 -35.31 -24.81 20.94
C MET A 162 -36.14 -25.66 19.99
N TYR A 163 -37.09 -25.01 19.31
CA TYR A 163 -37.89 -25.69 18.31
C TYR A 163 -37.03 -26.19 17.13
N LYS A 164 -37.22 -27.48 16.78
CA LYS A 164 -36.49 -28.13 15.68
C LYS A 164 -36.56 -27.38 14.34
N HIS A 165 -37.70 -26.76 14.02
CA HIS A 165 -37.85 -26.01 12.78
C HIS A 165 -36.96 -24.77 12.74
N LYS A 166 -36.73 -24.10 13.89
CA LYS A 166 -35.80 -22.96 13.99
C LYS A 166 -34.36 -23.40 13.83
N LEU A 167 -34.00 -24.59 14.33
CA LEU A 167 -32.68 -25.18 14.09
C LEU A 167 -32.45 -25.47 12.61
N VAL A 168 -33.43 -26.06 11.92
CA VAL A 168 -33.35 -26.29 10.48
C VAL A 168 -33.22 -24.97 9.73
N ASP A 169 -34.09 -24.00 10.02
CA ASP A 169 -34.03 -22.66 9.41
C ASP A 169 -32.68 -21.99 9.63
N PHE A 170 -32.12 -22.11 10.84
CA PHE A 170 -30.81 -21.58 11.17
C PHE A 170 -29.72 -22.20 10.28
N VAL A 171 -29.68 -23.53 10.12
CA VAL A 171 -28.66 -24.21 9.30
C VAL A 171 -28.78 -23.79 7.83
N ILE A 172 -30.00 -23.71 7.29
CA ILE A 172 -30.22 -23.26 5.91
C ILE A 172 -29.80 -21.80 5.73
N HIS A 173 -30.21 -20.93 6.66
CA HIS A 173 -29.82 -19.52 6.64
C HIS A 173 -28.29 -19.37 6.73
N PHE A 174 -27.64 -20.16 7.59
CA PHE A 174 -26.19 -20.16 7.72
C PHE A 174 -25.49 -20.53 6.39
N MET A 175 -26.00 -21.54 5.67
CA MET A 175 -25.47 -21.90 4.35
C MET A 175 -25.59 -20.75 3.33
N GLU A 176 -26.69 -20.01 3.34
CA GLU A 176 -26.90 -18.87 2.44
C GLU A 176 -26.04 -17.66 2.80
N GLU A 177 -25.84 -17.38 4.10
CA GLU A 177 -25.10 -16.22 4.57
C GLU A 177 -23.58 -16.39 4.40
N ILE A 178 -23.02 -17.61 4.52
CA ILE A 178 -21.59 -17.84 4.28
C ILE A 178 -21.17 -17.39 2.88
N ASP A 179 -21.94 -17.75 1.85
CA ASP A 179 -21.59 -17.43 0.47
C ASP A 179 -21.59 -15.91 0.22
N LYS A 180 -22.55 -15.20 0.84
CA LYS A 180 -22.61 -13.73 0.77
C LYS A 180 -21.46 -13.08 1.54
N GLU A 181 -21.20 -13.52 2.77
CA GLU A 181 -20.15 -12.99 3.63
C GLU A 181 -18.76 -13.18 3.02
N ILE A 182 -18.47 -14.36 2.44
CA ILE A 182 -17.20 -14.61 1.72
C ILE A 182 -17.06 -13.67 0.52
N SER A 183 -18.14 -13.47 -0.23
CA SER A 183 -18.16 -12.55 -1.38
C SER A 183 -17.92 -11.11 -0.95
N GLU A 184 -18.55 -10.67 0.14
CA GLU A 184 -18.38 -9.32 0.69
C GLU A 184 -16.96 -9.11 1.25
N MET A 185 -16.41 -10.09 1.98
CA MET A 185 -15.03 -10.06 2.45
C MET A 185 -14.04 -9.95 1.27
N LYS A 186 -14.26 -10.70 0.19
CA LYS A 186 -13.43 -10.64 -1.02
C LYS A 186 -13.45 -9.24 -1.65
N LEU A 187 -14.64 -8.66 -1.80
CA LEU A 187 -14.79 -7.29 -2.32
C LEU A 187 -14.12 -6.26 -1.41
N SER A 188 -14.27 -6.40 -0.09
CA SER A 188 -13.66 -5.53 0.91
C SER A 188 -12.13 -5.57 0.89
N VAL A 189 -11.54 -6.76 0.73
CA VAL A 189 -10.08 -6.91 0.59
C VAL A 189 -9.58 -6.26 -0.69
N ASN A 190 -10.27 -6.48 -1.82
CA ASN A 190 -9.89 -5.88 -3.10
C ASN A 190 -10.01 -4.35 -3.10
N ALA A 191 -11.07 -3.80 -2.51
CA ALA A 191 -11.26 -2.36 -2.37
C ALA A 191 -10.16 -1.74 -1.49
N ARG A 192 -9.84 -2.36 -0.35
CA ARG A 192 -8.75 -1.89 0.53
C ARG A 192 -7.39 -1.97 -0.15
N ALA A 193 -7.08 -3.08 -0.83
CA ALA A 193 -5.84 -3.23 -1.58
C ALA A 193 -5.67 -2.14 -2.64
N ARG A 194 -6.77 -1.78 -3.33
CA ARG A 194 -6.77 -0.68 -4.30
C ARG A 194 -6.48 0.68 -3.64
N ILE A 195 -7.15 1.00 -2.53
CA ILE A 195 -6.93 2.26 -1.81
C ILE A 195 -5.48 2.37 -1.34
N VAL A 196 -4.93 1.28 -0.78
CA VAL A 196 -3.53 1.25 -0.32
C VAL A 196 -2.56 1.46 -1.49
N ALA A 197 -2.82 0.83 -2.64
CA ALA A 197 -1.99 1.01 -3.84
C ALA A 197 -2.09 2.44 -4.39
N GLU A 198 -3.29 3.02 -4.46
CA GLU A 198 -3.50 4.39 -4.93
C GLU A 198 -2.78 5.40 -4.02
N GLU A 199 -2.87 5.24 -2.70
CA GLU A 199 -2.23 6.12 -1.74
C GLU A 199 -0.70 6.00 -1.77
N PHE A 200 -0.18 4.78 -1.92
CA PHE A 200 1.24 4.54 -2.12
C PHE A 200 1.77 5.24 -3.38
N LEU A 201 1.06 5.10 -4.51
CA LEU A 201 1.46 5.73 -5.77
C LEU A 201 1.39 7.26 -5.72
N LYS A 202 0.40 7.85 -5.03
CA LYS A 202 0.36 9.31 -4.80
C LYS A 202 1.60 9.79 -4.06
N ASN A 203 1.95 9.15 -2.94
CA ASN A 203 3.11 9.53 -2.14
C ASN A 203 4.42 9.39 -2.93
N VAL A 204 4.55 8.33 -3.73
CA VAL A 204 5.68 8.14 -4.63
C VAL A 204 5.74 9.25 -5.69
N SER A 205 4.61 9.59 -6.31
CA SER A 205 4.58 10.68 -7.31
C SER A 205 4.95 12.04 -6.73
N VAL A 206 4.53 12.34 -5.49
CA VAL A 206 4.91 13.57 -4.78
C VAL A 206 6.40 13.57 -4.45
N ALA A 207 6.97 12.43 -4.06
CA ALA A 207 8.41 12.30 -3.84
C ALA A 207 9.23 12.48 -5.13
N PHE A 208 8.76 11.94 -6.27
CA PHE A 208 9.40 12.19 -7.56
C PHE A 208 9.28 13.64 -8.01
N LEU A 209 8.13 14.29 -7.77
CA LEU A 209 7.94 15.71 -8.07
C LEU A 209 8.85 16.60 -7.22
N SER A 210 8.92 16.38 -5.90
CA SER A 210 9.80 17.16 -5.01
C SER A 210 11.28 16.95 -5.33
N LEU A 211 11.68 15.73 -5.73
CA LEU A 211 13.04 15.45 -6.19
C LEU A 211 13.35 16.12 -7.53
N SER A 212 12.40 16.14 -8.46
CA SER A 212 12.58 16.85 -9.74
C SER A 212 12.61 18.38 -9.56
N LEU A 213 11.81 18.90 -8.62
CA LEU A 213 11.76 20.32 -8.32
C LEU A 213 13.03 20.78 -7.60
N SER A 214 13.54 20.00 -6.63
CA SER A 214 14.82 20.30 -5.99
C SER A 214 16.00 20.20 -6.96
N LEU A 215 16.00 19.21 -7.86
CA LEU A 215 17.04 19.07 -8.87
C LEU A 215 17.02 20.25 -9.85
N SER A 216 15.85 20.65 -10.36
CA SER A 216 15.72 21.82 -11.25
C SER A 216 16.08 23.14 -10.55
N LEU A 217 15.69 23.33 -9.29
CA LEU A 217 16.10 24.50 -8.50
C LEU A 217 17.61 24.53 -8.32
N SER A 218 18.25 23.40 -8.01
CA SER A 218 19.71 23.33 -7.86
C SER A 218 20.46 23.66 -9.16
N LEU A 219 19.99 23.15 -10.31
CA LEU A 219 20.58 23.47 -11.62
C LEU A 219 20.41 24.95 -11.98
N SER A 220 19.23 25.54 -11.70
CA SER A 220 18.98 26.96 -11.96
C SER A 220 19.87 27.87 -11.10
N LEU A 221 20.02 27.57 -9.81
CA LEU A 221 20.90 28.32 -8.90
C LEU A 221 22.37 28.20 -9.30
N PHE A 222 22.80 27.03 -9.79
CA PHE A 222 24.15 26.84 -10.33
C PHE A 222 24.40 27.67 -11.60
N SER A 223 23.41 27.77 -12.50
CA SER A 223 23.52 28.62 -13.69
C SER A 223 23.57 30.13 -13.34
N LEU A 224 22.83 30.54 -12.31
CA LEU A 224 22.80 31.92 -11.84
C LEU A 224 24.11 32.31 -11.15
N SER A 225 24.70 31.43 -10.34
CA SER A 225 26.00 31.70 -9.72
C SER A 225 27.13 31.76 -10.76
N LEU A 226 27.09 30.89 -11.77
CA LEU A 226 28.06 30.89 -12.87
C LEU A 226 27.98 32.20 -13.67
N SER A 227 26.78 32.66 -14.03
CA SER A 227 26.59 33.92 -14.74
C SER A 227 26.98 35.15 -13.90
N LEU A 228 26.69 35.15 -12.58
CA LEU A 228 27.17 36.20 -11.68
C LEU A 228 28.71 36.21 -11.57
N SER A 229 29.35 35.04 -11.47
CA SER A 229 30.81 34.97 -11.42
C SER A 229 31.46 35.46 -12.72
N LEU A 230 30.88 35.11 -13.87
CA LEU A 230 31.38 35.52 -15.18
C LEU A 230 31.21 37.02 -15.40
N SER A 231 30.06 37.59 -15.03
CA SER A 231 29.86 39.06 -15.08
C SER A 231 30.75 39.83 -14.10
N ARG A 232 31.03 39.26 -12.91
CA ARG A 232 32.00 39.84 -11.97
C ARG A 232 33.44 39.79 -12.49
N SER A 233 33.82 38.71 -13.17
CA SER A 233 35.13 38.61 -13.82
C SER A 233 35.25 39.58 -15.00
N LEU A 234 34.20 39.72 -15.82
CA LEU A 234 34.17 40.65 -16.96
C LEU A 234 34.23 42.11 -16.49
N SER A 235 33.47 42.46 -15.46
CA SER A 235 33.49 43.81 -14.88
C SER A 235 34.82 44.13 -14.20
N LEU A 236 35.47 43.18 -13.50
CA LEU A 236 36.83 43.36 -12.99
C LEU A 236 37.84 43.54 -14.12
N SER A 237 37.72 42.78 -15.21
CA SER A 237 38.61 42.92 -16.36
C SER A 237 38.44 44.28 -17.06
N LEU A 238 37.20 44.79 -17.17
CA LEU A 238 36.91 46.11 -17.71
C LEU A 238 37.32 47.25 -16.78
N ALA A 239 37.21 47.06 -15.46
CA ALA A 239 37.67 48.03 -14.47
C ALA A 239 39.20 48.11 -14.46
N LEU A 240 39.88 46.96 -14.55
CA LEU A 240 41.34 46.90 -14.60
C LEU A 240 41.86 47.51 -15.91
N SER A 241 41.23 47.22 -17.06
CA SER A 241 41.60 47.84 -18.33
C SER A 241 41.35 49.37 -18.33
N ARG A 242 40.26 49.83 -17.72
CA ARG A 242 40.00 51.26 -17.51
C ARG A 242 41.03 51.90 -16.59
N SER A 243 41.40 51.27 -15.48
CA SER A 243 42.44 51.80 -14.58
C SER A 243 43.82 51.86 -15.26
N LEU A 244 44.17 50.85 -16.08
CA LEU A 244 45.40 50.86 -16.86
C LEU A 244 45.37 51.98 -17.91
N SER A 245 44.27 52.15 -18.64
CA SER A 245 44.11 53.26 -19.60
C SER A 245 44.18 54.64 -18.93
N LEU A 246 43.59 54.80 -17.74
CA LEU A 246 43.65 56.03 -16.95
C LEU A 246 45.06 56.29 -16.43
N SER A 247 45.77 55.27 -15.94
CA SER A 247 47.16 55.39 -15.51
C SER A 247 48.10 55.76 -16.66
N LEU A 248 47.90 55.17 -17.84
CA LEU A 248 48.64 55.52 -19.06
C LEU A 248 48.32 56.96 -19.51
N SER A 249 47.05 57.38 -19.45
CA SER A 249 46.66 58.77 -19.77
C SER A 249 47.21 59.79 -18.77
N LEU A 250 47.19 59.50 -17.47
CA LEU A 250 47.74 60.36 -16.42
C LEU A 250 49.27 60.38 -16.45
N SER A 251 49.92 59.28 -16.84
CA SER A 251 51.36 59.26 -17.11
C SER A 251 51.73 60.16 -18.31
N SER A 252 50.93 60.12 -19.39
CA SER A 252 51.11 61.02 -20.54
C SER A 252 50.83 62.49 -20.18
N LEU A 253 49.86 62.75 -19.30
CA LEU A 253 49.54 64.09 -18.82
C LEU A 253 50.64 64.61 -17.88
N SER A 254 51.21 63.75 -17.02
CA SER A 254 52.35 64.10 -16.16
C SER A 254 53.64 64.34 -16.95
N LEU A 255 53.88 63.61 -18.04
CA LEU A 255 54.94 63.93 -18.99
C LEU A 255 54.68 65.27 -19.70
N SER A 256 53.42 65.58 -20.05
CA SER A 256 53.07 66.86 -20.69
C SER A 256 53.19 68.06 -19.73
N LEU A 257 52.83 67.91 -18.45
CA LEU A 257 52.94 68.98 -17.44
C LEU A 257 54.36 69.16 -16.89
N SER A 258 55.18 68.11 -16.88
CA SER A 258 56.61 68.23 -16.60
C SER A 258 57.39 68.85 -17.77
N LEU A 259 56.92 68.68 -19.02
CA LEU A 259 57.47 69.38 -20.19
C LEU A 259 56.95 70.82 -20.34
N SER A 260 55.77 71.18 -19.81
CA SER A 260 55.21 72.54 -19.93
C SER A 260 55.61 73.49 -18.78
N SER A 261 56.14 72.99 -17.67
CA SER A 261 56.62 73.80 -16.54
C SER A 261 58.15 73.96 -16.49
N LEU A 262 58.89 73.33 -17.42
CA LEU A 262 60.34 73.46 -17.57
C LEU A 262 60.80 74.40 -18.70
N SER A 263 59.91 75.23 -19.25
CA SER A 263 60.28 76.22 -20.29
C SER A 263 59.57 77.56 -20.08
N LEU A 264 59.82 78.24 -18.96
CA LEU A 264 59.62 79.69 -18.90
C LEU A 264 60.98 80.40 -18.94
N SER A 265 61.30 80.83 -20.17
CA SER A 265 62.22 81.89 -20.60
C SER A 265 63.72 81.75 -20.32
N LEU A 266 64.49 81.47 -21.38
CA LEU A 266 65.86 81.95 -21.54
C LEU A 266 65.89 83.19 -22.44
N SER A 267 65.85 84.38 -21.82
CA SER A 267 66.63 85.56 -22.23
C SER A 267 67.18 86.29 -20.99
N HIS A 268 67.90 85.50 -20.18
CA HIS A 268 69.15 85.72 -19.42
C HIS A 268 69.42 87.03 -18.62
N THR A 269 69.21 87.04 -17.29
CA THR A 269 69.87 87.99 -16.34
C THR A 269 69.71 87.70 -14.82
N HIS A 270 70.83 87.85 -14.08
CA HIS A 270 71.07 88.30 -12.67
C HIS A 270 70.57 87.54 -11.42
N ILE A 271 71.48 86.87 -10.67
CA ILE A 271 71.33 86.51 -9.23
C ILE A 271 72.69 86.49 -8.48
N LEU A 272 72.82 87.31 -7.42
CA LEU A 272 73.70 87.24 -6.24
C LEU A 272 72.89 87.93 -5.12
N LYS A 273 72.70 87.50 -3.88
CA LYS A 273 73.42 86.63 -2.93
C LYS A 273 72.45 86.33 -1.76
N ASN A 274 72.62 85.15 -1.13
CA ASN A 274 72.28 84.80 0.28
C ASN A 274 70.77 84.73 0.65
N SER A 275 70.23 83.74 1.36
CA SER A 275 70.72 83.00 2.54
C SER A 275 69.82 81.78 2.87
N CYS A 276 70.35 80.80 3.63
CA CYS A 276 69.67 79.85 4.57
C CYS A 276 68.65 78.82 3.99
N VAL A 277 68.70 77.49 4.19
CA VAL A 277 69.46 76.52 5.01
C VAL A 277 69.46 75.18 4.22
N ARG A 278 70.60 74.48 4.13
CA ARG A 278 70.77 73.24 3.33
C ARG A 278 71.07 72.02 4.20
N LEU A 279 70.27 70.98 3.97
CA LEU A 279 70.40 69.56 4.33
C LEU A 279 71.83 68.99 4.29
N ARG A 280 72.10 67.96 5.12
CA ARG A 280 72.70 66.65 4.73
C ARG A 280 72.80 65.72 5.94
N LEU A 281 72.18 64.53 5.88
CA LEU A 281 72.75 63.20 5.53
C LEU A 281 73.46 62.54 6.73
N VAL A 282 73.41 61.23 6.99
CA VAL A 282 72.69 60.10 6.37
C VAL A 282 72.80 58.89 7.30
N MET A 283 71.77 58.04 7.22
CA MET A 283 71.66 56.59 7.45
C MET A 283 72.69 55.74 8.22
N LYS A 284 72.10 54.67 8.77
CA LYS A 284 72.63 53.34 9.16
C LYS A 284 73.20 53.30 10.59
N LEU A 285 72.87 52.33 11.46
CA LEU A 285 72.62 50.90 11.26
C LEU A 285 71.99 50.30 12.55
N ASN A 286 71.11 49.30 12.39
CA ASN A 286 70.85 48.18 13.34
C ASN A 286 72.20 47.54 13.80
N PRO A 287 72.36 46.71 14.87
CA PRO A 287 71.39 45.74 15.41
C PRO A 287 71.54 45.41 16.94
N ALA A 288 70.88 44.31 17.38
CA ALA A 288 71.08 43.49 18.59
C ALA A 288 70.33 43.93 19.86
N GLY A 289 69.77 43.04 20.68
CA GLY A 289 69.85 41.57 20.75
C GLY A 289 68.62 40.97 21.45
N VAL A 290 68.26 39.71 21.18
CA VAL A 290 68.59 38.49 21.95
C VAL A 290 67.98 38.45 23.37
N TYR A 291 67.02 37.55 23.56
CA TYR A 291 66.94 36.44 24.54
C TYR A 291 65.46 36.12 24.87
N PHE A 292 65.14 34.82 24.80
CA PHE A 292 63.97 34.05 25.27
C PHE A 292 62.57 34.70 25.28
#